data_AF-A0A453H9D6-F1
#
_entry.id   AF-A0A453H9D6-F1
#
_cell.length_a   1.000
_cell.length_b   1.000
_cell.length_c   1.000
_cell.angle_alpha   90.00
_cell.angle_beta   90.00
_cell.angle_gamma   90.00
#
_symmetry.space_group_name_H-M   'P 1'
#
loop_
_entity.id
_entity.type
_entity.pdbx_description
1 polymer ?
#
loop_
_entity_poly.entity_id
_entity_poly.type
_entity_poly.pdbx_seq_one_letter_code
_entity_poly.pdbx_strand_id
1 'polypeptide(L)'
;ADQANAWPAGKPYTRMPAVPFPQKKKPCVRSKRKKKPSRGEQKRWASDGGGGGWPSRVMVLPATPSRDAGAHSRPSQDGQGEAGPPRPRRPPAFYSSVFAQIEEVGWGQLVSATGDDGVSCLTFRVMDEQRRHHLLEITLPMNYPACPPSIAADVPYLPKLQWSESSRLKDVLCQFQEHLKVLQDYWSTMDGIDKALWVVDPTKPTYAMSHHRIALGDDCYILLHVDTHKPNSLPE
;
A
#
# COMPACT_ATOMS: atom_id res chain seq x y z
N ALA A 1 -38.28 -41.75 -49.80
CA ALA A 1 -37.52 -42.36 -48.69
C ALA A 1 -36.46 -41.39 -48.21
N ASP A 2 -36.17 -41.23 -46.93
CA ASP A 2 -36.98 -41.07 -45.73
C ASP A 2 -36.04 -40.38 -44.71
N GLN A 3 -36.60 -39.80 -43.66
CA GLN A 3 -35.94 -38.96 -42.65
C GLN A 3 -34.84 -39.68 -41.86
N ALA A 4 -33.86 -38.92 -41.34
CA ALA A 4 -33.75 -38.61 -39.90
C ALA A 4 -32.32 -38.25 -39.47
N ASN A 5 -32.20 -37.06 -38.87
CA ASN A 5 -31.07 -36.64 -38.06
C ASN A 5 -30.97 -37.48 -36.78
N ALA A 6 -29.78 -37.95 -36.43
CA ALA A 6 -29.49 -38.56 -35.14
C ALA A 6 -28.46 -37.71 -34.37
N TRP A 7 -28.91 -37.05 -33.29
CA TRP A 7 -28.03 -36.51 -32.25
C TRP A 7 -27.61 -37.64 -31.29
N PRO A 8 -26.34 -37.73 -30.86
CA PRO A 8 -25.98 -38.62 -29.77
C PRO A 8 -26.38 -38.02 -28.42
N ALA A 9 -27.13 -38.80 -27.65
CA ALA A 9 -27.57 -38.50 -26.29
C ALA A 9 -26.39 -38.27 -25.34
N GLY A 10 -26.49 -37.20 -24.54
CA GLY A 10 -25.55 -36.88 -23.47
C GLY A 10 -25.53 -37.95 -22.38
N LYS A 11 -24.34 -38.29 -21.89
CA LYS A 11 -24.14 -39.12 -20.70
C LYS A 11 -24.41 -38.28 -19.44
N PRO A 12 -25.07 -38.82 -18.40
CA PRO A 12 -25.30 -38.09 -17.16
C PRO A 12 -23.97 -37.88 -16.41
N TYR A 13 -23.75 -36.65 -15.91
CA TYR A 13 -22.64 -36.30 -15.05
C TYR A 13 -22.71 -37.09 -13.74
N THR A 14 -21.75 -37.98 -13.54
CA THR A 14 -21.53 -38.67 -12.26
C THR A 14 -21.00 -37.65 -11.24
N ARG A 15 -21.73 -37.48 -10.14
CA ARG A 15 -21.35 -36.63 -9.00
C ARG A 15 -20.07 -37.16 -8.36
N MET A 16 -18.98 -36.41 -8.42
CA MET A 16 -17.74 -36.78 -7.71
C MET A 16 -17.96 -36.72 -6.19
N PRO A 17 -17.38 -37.67 -5.41
CA PRO A 17 -17.47 -37.63 -3.96
C PRO A 17 -16.65 -36.45 -3.40
N ALA A 18 -17.21 -35.77 -2.39
CA ALA A 18 -16.57 -34.67 -1.70
C ALA A 18 -15.29 -35.14 -0.98
N VAL A 19 -14.17 -34.48 -1.27
CA VAL A 19 -12.91 -34.65 -0.54
C VAL A 19 -13.05 -33.98 0.83
N PRO A 20 -12.81 -34.67 1.96
CA PRO A 20 -12.91 -34.04 3.27
C PRO A 20 -11.75 -33.06 3.50
N PHE A 21 -12.10 -31.85 3.92
CA PHE A 21 -11.17 -30.82 4.38
C PHE A 21 -10.31 -31.34 5.56
N PRO A 22 -8.98 -31.14 5.56
CA PRO A 22 -8.15 -31.44 6.72
C PRO A 22 -8.43 -30.45 7.85
N GLN A 23 -8.95 -30.95 8.98
CA GLN A 23 -9.12 -30.17 10.20
C GLN A 23 -7.74 -29.77 10.76
N LYS A 24 -7.48 -28.46 10.84
CA LYS A 24 -6.30 -27.90 11.52
C LYS A 24 -6.38 -28.24 13.02
N LYS A 25 -5.45 -29.06 13.51
CA LYS A 25 -5.25 -29.30 14.95
C LYS A 25 -4.81 -28.00 15.62
N LYS A 26 -5.52 -27.60 16.70
CA LYS A 26 -5.15 -26.46 17.54
C LYS A 26 -3.83 -26.75 18.27
N PRO A 27 -2.89 -25.79 18.38
CA PRO A 27 -1.68 -26.00 19.19
C PRO A 27 -2.02 -26.02 20.68
N CYS A 28 -1.46 -26.98 21.40
CA CYS A 28 -1.52 -27.08 22.85
C CYS A 28 -0.62 -25.99 23.47
N VAL A 29 -1.22 -24.98 24.12
CA VAL A 29 -0.49 -23.95 24.86
C VAL A 29 -0.05 -24.53 26.20
N ARG A 30 1.23 -24.87 26.32
CA ARG A 30 1.85 -25.27 27.59
C ARG A 30 2.24 -24.03 28.38
N SER A 31 1.50 -23.72 29.44
CA SER A 31 1.75 -22.63 30.37
C SER A 31 3.12 -22.75 31.03
N LYS A 32 4.08 -21.89 30.67
CA LYS A 32 5.32 -21.71 31.44
C LYS A 32 5.05 -20.75 32.60
N ARG A 33 5.02 -21.29 33.83
CA ARG A 33 5.10 -20.53 35.08
C ARG A 33 6.38 -19.69 35.11
N LYS A 34 6.27 -18.36 35.17
CA LYS A 34 7.39 -17.47 35.53
C LYS A 34 7.66 -17.60 37.03
N LYS A 35 8.87 -18.04 37.40
CA LYS A 35 9.43 -17.91 38.76
C LYS A 35 9.79 -16.43 38.99
N LYS A 36 9.32 -15.85 40.09
CA LYS A 36 9.79 -14.56 40.63
C LYS A 36 11.21 -14.71 41.19
N PRO A 37 12.13 -13.76 40.98
CA PRO A 37 13.26 -13.57 41.87
C PRO A 37 12.89 -12.70 43.07
N SER A 38 13.64 -12.97 44.13
CA SER A 38 13.55 -12.46 45.50
C SER A 38 13.97 -11.00 45.65
N ARG A 39 13.50 -10.43 46.77
CA ARG A 39 13.71 -9.13 47.40
C ARG A 39 15.18 -8.72 47.56
N GLY A 40 15.43 -7.41 47.46
CA GLY A 40 16.69 -6.66 47.72
C GLY A 40 16.96 -5.78 46.50
N GLU A 41 16.97 -4.45 46.52
CA GLU A 41 17.48 -3.52 47.51
C GLU A 41 16.83 -2.14 47.31
N GLN A 42 16.71 -1.38 48.39
CA GLN A 42 15.99 -0.13 48.51
C GLN A 42 16.97 1.05 48.36
N LYS A 43 16.79 1.92 47.36
CA LYS A 43 17.31 3.30 47.43
C LYS A 43 16.27 4.31 46.96
N ARG A 44 15.82 5.10 47.95
CA ARG A 44 15.12 6.38 47.85
C ARG A 44 15.91 7.35 46.97
N TRP A 45 15.24 8.05 46.06
CA TRP A 45 15.32 9.51 45.90
C TRP A 45 13.91 10.02 45.63
N ALA A 46 13.58 11.13 46.28
CA ALA A 46 12.25 11.74 46.32
C ALA A 46 12.12 12.87 45.30
N SER A 47 10.87 13.09 44.90
CA SER A 47 10.17 14.30 44.40
C SER A 47 10.92 15.32 43.55
N ASP A 48 10.42 15.55 42.33
CA ASP A 48 9.42 16.56 41.96
C ASP A 48 8.99 16.23 40.51
N GLY A 49 7.79 16.46 39.98
CA GLY A 49 6.64 17.28 40.34
C GLY A 49 6.04 17.78 39.01
N GLY A 50 4.76 17.47 38.75
CA GLY A 50 3.97 17.99 37.60
C GLY A 50 3.98 17.07 36.37
N GLY A 51 2.85 16.64 35.80
CA GLY A 51 1.48 17.10 35.88
C GLY A 51 0.87 16.86 34.50
N GLY A 52 0.31 15.66 34.28
CA GLY A 52 -0.41 15.32 33.05
C GLY A 52 -1.87 15.80 33.11
N GLY A 53 -2.47 16.07 31.96
CA GLY A 53 -3.92 16.33 31.87
C GLY A 53 -4.38 16.65 30.45
N TRP A 54 -4.99 15.67 29.81
CA TRP A 54 -5.70 15.79 28.53
C TRP A 54 -7.04 16.53 28.74
N PRO A 55 -7.53 17.39 27.82
CA PRO A 55 -8.88 17.92 27.96
C PRO A 55 -9.91 16.99 27.30
N SER A 56 -10.72 16.34 28.14
CA SER A 56 -12.01 15.77 27.76
C SER A 56 -13.10 16.85 27.74
N ARG A 57 -13.92 16.78 26.69
CA ARG A 57 -15.20 17.47 26.47
C ARG A 57 -16.03 17.68 27.74
N VAL A 58 -16.54 18.90 27.91
CA VAL A 58 -17.67 19.20 28.79
C VAL A 58 -18.85 19.63 27.91
N MET A 59 -19.97 18.91 28.01
CA MET A 59 -21.26 19.33 27.48
C MET A 59 -21.87 20.37 28.42
N VAL A 60 -22.40 21.47 27.87
CA VAL A 60 -23.29 22.39 28.58
C VAL A 60 -24.45 22.78 27.67
N LEU A 61 -25.67 22.48 28.10
CA LEU A 61 -26.93 23.11 27.69
C LEU A 61 -27.91 22.94 28.88
N PRO A 62 -28.98 23.75 29.02
CA PRO A 62 -29.29 25.05 28.39
C PRO A 62 -29.70 26.14 29.40
N ALA A 63 -29.79 27.39 28.94
CA ALA A 63 -30.58 28.44 29.60
C ALA A 63 -31.62 28.97 28.60
N THR A 64 -32.87 29.01 29.03
CA THR A 64 -34.00 29.59 28.29
C THR A 64 -33.96 31.13 28.33
N PRO A 65 -34.54 31.78 27.32
CA PRO A 65 -35.49 32.83 27.67
C PRO A 65 -36.79 32.79 26.84
N SER A 66 -37.84 33.24 27.50
CA SER A 66 -39.22 33.37 27.04
C SER A 66 -39.42 34.62 26.17
N ARG A 67 -40.23 34.46 25.11
CA ARG A 67 -41.13 35.40 24.40
C ARG A 67 -40.80 36.90 24.40
N ASP A 68 -40.61 37.45 23.20
CA ASP A 68 -41.52 38.49 22.68
C ASP A 68 -41.61 38.47 21.14
N ALA A 69 -42.74 38.91 20.63
CA ALA A 69 -43.21 38.86 19.26
C ALA A 69 -42.63 39.98 18.38
N GLY A 70 -42.40 39.68 17.10
CA GLY A 70 -42.02 40.67 16.10
C GLY A 70 -41.87 40.03 14.72
N ALA A 71 -42.95 40.06 13.95
CA ALA A 71 -42.99 39.55 12.58
C ALA A 71 -42.12 40.40 11.65
N HIS A 72 -41.00 39.86 11.18
CA HIS A 72 -40.31 40.35 9.98
C HIS A 72 -39.75 39.17 9.19
N SER A 73 -40.16 39.11 7.92
CA SER A 73 -39.86 38.09 6.93
C SER A 73 -38.35 37.85 6.79
N ARG A 74 -37.91 36.61 6.99
CA ARG A 74 -36.57 36.15 6.58
C ARG A 74 -36.63 35.82 5.08
N PRO A 75 -35.74 36.39 4.23
CA PRO A 75 -35.59 35.89 2.89
C PRO A 75 -34.94 34.50 2.97
N SER A 76 -35.46 33.57 2.18
CA SER A 76 -34.84 32.28 1.89
C SER A 76 -33.41 32.54 1.41
N GLN A 77 -32.42 32.16 2.21
CA GLN A 77 -31.07 31.97 1.67
C GLN A 77 -31.09 30.66 0.89
N ASP A 78 -31.36 30.78 -0.41
CA ASP A 78 -31.00 29.77 -1.38
C ASP A 78 -29.48 29.59 -1.27
N GLY A 79 -29.07 28.53 -0.57
CA GLY A 79 -27.73 27.98 -0.64
C GLY A 79 -27.56 27.36 -2.02
N GLN A 80 -27.35 28.19 -3.04
CA GLN A 80 -26.72 27.78 -4.28
C GLN A 80 -25.27 27.45 -3.95
N GLY A 81 -25.05 26.23 -3.46
CA GLY A 81 -23.78 25.56 -3.61
C GLY A 81 -23.51 25.54 -5.10
N GLU A 82 -22.56 26.36 -5.54
CA GLU A 82 -22.07 26.39 -6.90
C GLU A 82 -21.52 24.99 -7.22
N ALA A 83 -22.39 24.15 -7.79
CA ALA A 83 -22.00 22.84 -8.28
C ALA A 83 -21.08 23.09 -9.47
N GLY A 84 -19.77 23.10 -9.21
CA GLY A 84 -18.76 23.12 -10.25
C GLY A 84 -19.07 22.06 -11.33
N PRO A 85 -18.58 22.24 -12.55
CA PRO A 85 -18.94 21.39 -13.68
C PRO A 85 -18.79 19.90 -13.31
N PRO A 86 -19.76 19.05 -13.68
CA PRO A 86 -19.73 17.63 -13.35
C PRO A 86 -18.43 17.04 -13.84
N ARG A 87 -17.72 16.37 -12.94
CA ARG A 87 -16.42 15.75 -13.25
C ARG A 87 -16.59 14.76 -14.40
N PRO A 88 -15.64 14.71 -15.35
CA PRO A 88 -15.70 13.77 -16.46
C PRO A 88 -15.71 12.32 -15.93
N ARG A 89 -16.72 11.56 -16.35
CA ARG A 89 -16.91 10.15 -15.94
C ARG A 89 -16.34 9.21 -17.00
N ARG A 90 -15.78 8.08 -16.54
CA ARG A 90 -15.24 7.06 -17.43
C ARG A 90 -16.35 6.20 -18.03
N PRO A 91 -16.20 5.73 -19.29
CA PRO A 91 -17.16 4.80 -19.90
C PRO A 91 -17.18 3.44 -19.16
N PRO A 92 -18.32 2.72 -19.10
CA PRO A 92 -18.36 1.38 -18.50
C PRO A 92 -17.37 0.38 -19.10
N ALA A 93 -17.13 0.45 -20.42
CA ALA A 93 -16.16 -0.40 -21.12
C ALA A 93 -14.72 -0.25 -20.61
N PHE A 94 -14.36 0.93 -20.08
CA PHE A 94 -13.07 1.14 -19.44
C PHE A 94 -12.91 0.22 -18.22
N TYR A 95 -13.90 0.22 -17.31
CA TYR A 95 -13.82 -0.59 -16.09
C TYR A 95 -13.82 -2.08 -16.41
N SER A 96 -14.66 -2.52 -17.35
CA SER A 96 -14.64 -3.91 -17.81
C SER A 96 -13.26 -4.34 -18.34
N SER A 97 -12.60 -3.48 -19.12
CA SER A 97 -11.24 -3.73 -19.60
C SER A 97 -10.23 -3.80 -18.44
N VAL A 98 -10.26 -2.83 -17.52
CA VAL A 98 -9.36 -2.80 -16.35
C VAL A 98 -9.54 -4.05 -15.48
N PHE A 99 -10.77 -4.47 -15.20
CA PHE A 99 -11.02 -5.68 -14.41
C PHE A 99 -10.54 -6.95 -15.12
N ALA A 100 -10.72 -7.07 -16.43
CA ALA A 100 -10.17 -8.19 -17.20
C ALA A 100 -8.63 -8.22 -17.14
N GLN A 101 -7.97 -7.05 -17.19
CA GLN A 101 -6.52 -6.96 -17.04
C GLN A 101 -6.04 -7.29 -15.62
N ILE A 102 -6.80 -6.92 -14.58
CA ILE A 102 -6.52 -7.32 -13.19
C ILE A 102 -6.65 -8.84 -13.04
N GLU A 103 -7.67 -9.44 -13.64
CA GLU A 103 -7.85 -10.90 -13.65
C GLU A 103 -6.67 -11.61 -14.36
N GLU A 104 -6.20 -11.06 -15.47
CA GLU A 104 -5.02 -11.57 -16.21
C GLU A 104 -3.74 -11.53 -15.35
N VAL A 105 -3.55 -10.45 -14.58
CA VAL A 105 -2.43 -10.31 -13.63
C VAL A 105 -2.62 -11.23 -12.40
N GLY A 106 -3.86 -11.42 -11.98
CA GLY A 106 -4.26 -12.19 -10.82
C GLY A 106 -4.58 -11.31 -9.60
N TRP A 107 -5.80 -11.47 -9.09
CA TRP A 107 -6.32 -10.74 -7.92
C TRP A 107 -5.47 -10.88 -6.65
N GLY A 108 -4.73 -11.98 -6.49
CA GLY A 108 -3.85 -12.19 -5.33
C GLY A 108 -2.65 -11.24 -5.26
N GLN A 109 -2.29 -10.60 -6.39
CA GLN A 109 -1.24 -9.58 -6.42
C GLN A 109 -1.76 -8.17 -6.16
N LEU A 110 -3.08 -7.93 -6.33
CA LEU A 110 -3.68 -6.64 -6.10
C LEU A 110 -3.83 -6.38 -4.60
N VAL A 111 -3.25 -5.26 -4.13
CA VAL A 111 -3.33 -4.81 -2.74
C VAL A 111 -4.50 -3.87 -2.53
N SER A 112 -4.69 -2.92 -3.44
CA SER A 112 -5.78 -1.95 -3.39
C SER A 112 -6.15 -1.44 -4.77
N ALA A 113 -7.42 -1.08 -4.93
CA ALA A 113 -7.96 -0.36 -6.08
C ALA A 113 -8.79 0.82 -5.56
N THR A 114 -8.37 2.03 -5.89
CA THR A 114 -8.98 3.29 -5.41
C THR A 114 -9.22 4.24 -6.58
N GLY A 115 -9.96 5.33 -6.31
CA GLY A 115 -10.19 6.41 -7.26
C GLY A 115 -11.53 7.10 -7.05
N ASP A 116 -11.58 8.38 -7.40
CA ASP A 116 -12.81 9.17 -7.39
C ASP A 116 -13.72 8.64 -8.52
N ASP A 117 -14.96 8.28 -8.17
CA ASP A 117 -15.96 7.71 -9.09
C ASP A 117 -15.58 6.37 -9.77
N GLY A 118 -14.61 5.63 -9.21
CA GLY A 118 -14.30 4.26 -9.64
C GLY A 118 -12.81 3.90 -9.54
N VAL A 119 -12.40 2.82 -10.19
CA VAL A 119 -11.01 2.35 -10.15
C VAL A 119 -10.14 3.17 -11.11
N SER A 120 -9.26 4.00 -10.55
CA SER A 120 -8.26 4.78 -11.32
C SER A 120 -6.84 4.68 -10.78
N CYS A 121 -6.65 4.18 -9.56
CA CYS A 121 -5.37 3.90 -8.95
C CYS A 121 -5.34 2.45 -8.45
N LEU A 122 -4.31 1.71 -8.84
CA LEU A 122 -4.12 0.30 -8.53
C LEU A 122 -2.78 0.12 -7.86
N THR A 123 -2.76 -0.61 -6.75
CA THR A 123 -1.51 -0.97 -6.07
C THR A 123 -1.31 -2.47 -6.18
N PHE A 124 -0.23 -2.90 -6.82
CA PHE A 124 0.17 -4.30 -6.93
C PHE A 124 1.36 -4.62 -6.05
N ARG A 125 1.38 -5.81 -5.46
CA ARG A 125 2.52 -6.37 -4.77
C ARG A 125 3.36 -7.17 -5.76
N VAL A 126 4.59 -6.71 -6.01
CA VAL A 126 5.56 -7.37 -6.87
C VAL A 126 6.68 -7.93 -6.00
N MET A 127 7.19 -9.11 -6.32
CA MET A 127 8.26 -9.76 -5.56
C MET A 127 9.53 -9.81 -6.40
N ASP A 128 10.66 -9.43 -5.80
CA ASP A 128 11.96 -9.52 -6.46
C ASP A 128 12.64 -10.90 -6.25
N GLU A 129 13.85 -11.04 -6.78
CA GLU A 129 14.62 -12.29 -6.72
C GLU A 129 15.10 -12.65 -5.31
N GLN A 130 15.25 -11.65 -4.43
CA GLN A 130 15.58 -11.82 -3.01
C GLN A 130 14.33 -12.01 -2.13
N ARG A 131 13.15 -12.26 -2.73
CA ARG A 131 11.87 -12.44 -2.04
C ARG A 131 11.41 -11.21 -1.24
N ARG A 132 11.91 -10.03 -1.59
CA ARG A 132 11.41 -8.76 -1.03
C ARG A 132 10.16 -8.35 -1.79
N HIS A 133 9.24 -7.73 -1.06
CA HIS A 133 7.97 -7.29 -1.62
C HIS A 133 8.00 -5.78 -1.83
N HIS A 134 7.70 -5.39 -3.06
CA HIS A 134 7.63 -4.02 -3.53
C HIS A 134 6.17 -3.69 -3.84
N LEU A 135 5.74 -2.48 -3.50
CA LEU A 135 4.42 -1.97 -3.86
C LEU A 135 4.56 -1.10 -5.11
N LEU A 136 3.92 -1.51 -6.19
CA LEU A 136 3.83 -0.76 -7.43
C LEU A 136 2.46 -0.11 -7.50
N GLU A 137 2.42 1.20 -7.39
CA GLU A 137 1.24 2.00 -7.64
C GLU A 137 1.16 2.35 -9.13
N ILE A 138 -0.03 2.18 -9.72
CA ILE A 138 -0.33 2.43 -11.12
C ILE A 138 -1.56 3.34 -11.17
N THR A 139 -1.37 4.56 -11.67
CA THR A 139 -2.46 5.53 -11.87
C THR A 139 -2.85 5.57 -13.35
N LEU A 140 -4.13 5.31 -13.61
CA LEU A 140 -4.71 5.25 -14.94
C LEU A 140 -5.25 6.62 -15.36
N PRO A 141 -4.72 7.26 -16.41
CA PRO A 141 -5.25 8.55 -16.89
C PRO A 141 -6.62 8.39 -17.55
N MET A 142 -7.35 9.48 -17.77
CA MET A 142 -8.72 9.47 -18.32
C MET A 142 -8.80 8.84 -19.72
N ASN A 143 -7.73 8.99 -20.50
CA ASN A 143 -7.58 8.49 -21.86
C ASN A 143 -6.79 7.17 -21.93
N TYR A 144 -6.67 6.44 -20.83
CA TYR A 144 -6.11 5.08 -20.85
C TYR A 144 -6.98 4.14 -21.73
N PRO A 145 -6.40 3.27 -22.58
CA PRO A 145 -4.97 2.98 -22.72
C PRO A 145 -4.23 3.81 -23.78
N ALA A 146 -4.87 4.79 -24.43
CA ALA A 146 -4.23 5.64 -25.43
C ALA A 146 -3.04 6.42 -24.86
N CYS A 147 -3.13 6.85 -23.60
CA CYS A 147 -1.97 7.30 -22.83
C CYS A 147 -1.47 6.25 -21.84
N PRO A 148 -0.14 6.21 -21.59
CA PRO A 148 0.46 5.32 -20.61
C PRO A 148 -0.05 5.62 -19.20
N PRO A 149 -0.15 4.60 -18.34
CA PRO A 149 -0.34 4.82 -16.92
C PRO A 149 0.89 5.48 -16.30
N SER A 150 0.69 6.22 -15.21
CA SER A 150 1.80 6.69 -14.36
C SER A 150 2.09 5.62 -13.31
N ILE A 151 3.37 5.41 -12.99
CA ILE A 151 3.79 4.44 -11.98
C ILE A 151 4.54 5.13 -10.83
N ALA A 152 4.40 4.59 -9.63
CA ALA A 152 5.17 4.99 -8.46
C ALA A 152 5.51 3.75 -7.60
N ALA A 153 6.69 3.75 -7.00
CA ALA A 153 7.15 2.70 -6.10
C ALA A 153 8.27 3.24 -5.20
N ASP A 154 8.50 2.60 -4.06
CA ASP A 154 9.67 2.84 -3.21
C ASP A 154 10.89 2.18 -3.85
N VAL A 155 11.46 2.81 -4.88
CA VAL A 155 12.67 2.40 -5.57
C VAL A 155 13.51 3.64 -5.90
N PRO A 156 14.84 3.53 -6.07
CA PRO A 156 15.69 4.71 -6.22
C PRO A 156 15.39 5.53 -7.48
N TYR A 157 14.98 4.84 -8.54
CA TYR A 157 14.46 5.44 -9.77
C TYR A 157 13.51 4.45 -10.44
N LEU A 158 12.57 4.96 -11.23
CA LEU A 158 11.57 4.16 -11.96
C LEU A 158 12.07 3.78 -13.37
N PRO A 159 11.63 2.64 -13.92
CA PRO A 159 11.95 2.30 -15.30
C PRO A 159 11.25 3.25 -16.27
N LYS A 160 11.87 3.48 -17.42
CA LYS A 160 11.19 4.13 -18.55
C LYS A 160 10.17 3.16 -19.16
N LEU A 161 8.91 3.36 -18.82
CA LEU A 161 7.81 2.51 -19.29
C LEU A 161 7.71 2.54 -20.81
N GLN A 162 7.88 1.37 -21.43
CA GLN A 162 7.55 1.13 -22.83
C GLN A 162 6.06 0.85 -22.93
N TRP A 163 5.34 1.68 -23.70
CA TRP A 163 3.89 1.64 -23.77
C TRP A 163 3.38 1.85 -25.19
N SER A 164 2.37 1.08 -25.56
CA SER A 164 1.52 1.30 -26.74
C SER A 164 0.05 1.12 -26.35
N GLU A 165 -0.88 1.50 -27.24
CA GLU A 165 -2.32 1.35 -26.97
C GLU A 165 -2.77 -0.12 -26.80
N SER A 166 -1.95 -1.07 -27.29
CA SER A 166 -2.18 -2.51 -27.09
C SER A 166 -1.58 -3.05 -25.79
N SER A 167 -0.75 -2.25 -25.09
CA SER A 167 -0.16 -2.63 -23.81
C SER A 167 -1.21 -2.74 -22.71
N ARG A 168 -0.91 -3.56 -21.72
CA ARG A 168 -1.78 -3.90 -20.60
C ARG A 168 -1.07 -3.74 -19.26
N LEU A 169 -1.82 -3.81 -18.16
CA LEU A 169 -1.27 -3.80 -16.80
C LEU A 169 -0.16 -4.83 -16.61
N LYS A 170 -0.33 -6.03 -17.17
CA LYS A 170 0.67 -7.10 -17.10
C LYS A 170 2.03 -6.68 -17.66
N ASP A 171 2.06 -5.92 -18.74
CA ASP A 171 3.30 -5.42 -19.35
C ASP A 171 4.02 -4.43 -18.41
N VAL A 172 3.26 -3.60 -17.68
CA VAL A 172 3.79 -2.70 -16.66
C VAL A 172 4.45 -3.50 -15.53
N LEU A 173 3.76 -4.54 -15.03
CA LEU A 173 4.31 -5.41 -13.98
C LEU A 173 5.56 -6.16 -14.44
N CYS A 174 5.57 -6.68 -15.66
CA CYS A 174 6.75 -7.36 -16.22
C CYS A 174 7.94 -6.40 -16.35
N GLN A 175 7.74 -5.20 -16.89
CA GLN A 175 8.81 -4.20 -16.99
C GLN A 175 9.32 -3.76 -15.62
N PHE A 176 8.44 -3.58 -14.65
CA PHE A 176 8.84 -3.28 -13.28
C PHE A 176 9.63 -4.43 -12.66
N GLN A 177 9.22 -5.69 -12.88
CA GLN A 177 9.95 -6.85 -12.37
C GLN A 177 11.36 -6.96 -12.95
N GLU A 178 11.55 -6.71 -14.24
CA GLU A 178 12.90 -6.64 -14.84
C GLU A 178 13.73 -5.49 -14.25
N HIS A 179 13.10 -4.35 -14.00
CA HIS A 179 13.76 -3.22 -13.35
C HIS A 179 14.24 -3.54 -11.93
N LEU A 180 13.45 -4.30 -11.15
CA LEU A 180 13.87 -4.77 -9.83
C LEU A 180 15.14 -5.64 -9.89
N LYS A 181 15.42 -6.33 -11.01
CA LYS A 181 16.66 -7.09 -11.19
C LYS A 181 17.86 -6.17 -11.35
N VAL A 182 17.71 -5.09 -12.11
CA VAL A 182 18.76 -4.07 -12.30
C VAL A 182 19.16 -3.43 -10.96
N LEU A 183 18.19 -3.23 -10.07
CA LEU A 183 18.40 -2.61 -8.76
C LEU A 183 19.01 -3.56 -7.69
N GLN A 184 19.24 -4.84 -8.00
CA GLN A 184 19.73 -5.81 -7.00
C GLN A 184 21.12 -5.47 -6.49
N ASP A 185 22.04 -5.06 -7.37
CA ASP A 185 23.40 -4.69 -6.99
C ASP A 185 23.39 -3.50 -6.03
N TYR A 186 22.55 -2.51 -6.33
CA TYR A 186 22.37 -1.34 -5.48
C TYR A 186 21.90 -1.72 -4.07
N TRP A 187 20.81 -2.47 -3.96
CA TRP A 187 20.31 -2.85 -2.63
C TRP A 187 21.27 -3.79 -1.89
N SER A 188 22.04 -4.60 -2.60
CA SER A 188 23.07 -5.44 -1.99
C SER A 188 24.19 -4.61 -1.37
N THR A 189 24.58 -3.51 -2.02
CA THR A 189 25.54 -2.55 -1.45
C THR A 189 24.96 -1.84 -0.22
N MET A 190 23.72 -1.36 -0.29
CA MET A 190 23.06 -0.71 0.86
C MET A 190 22.95 -1.67 2.06
N ASP A 191 22.50 -2.90 1.81
CA ASP A 191 22.44 -3.95 2.83
C ASP A 191 23.82 -4.26 3.43
N GLY A 192 24.89 -4.18 2.62
CA GLY A 192 26.27 -4.35 3.07
C GLY A 192 26.70 -3.24 4.02
N ILE A 193 26.39 -1.99 3.69
CA ILE A 193 26.62 -0.82 4.53
C ILE A 193 25.89 -0.95 5.86
N ASP A 194 24.59 -1.26 5.83
CA ASP A 194 23.73 -1.43 7.00
C ASP A 194 24.22 -2.54 7.94
N LYS A 195 24.78 -3.62 7.39
CA LYS A 195 25.30 -4.74 8.17
C LYS A 195 26.68 -4.48 8.74
N ALA A 196 27.52 -3.72 8.04
CA ALA A 196 28.93 -3.55 8.38
C ALA A 196 29.23 -2.29 9.21
N LEU A 197 28.43 -1.24 9.06
CA LEU A 197 28.73 0.09 9.61
C LEU A 197 27.69 0.50 10.66
N TRP A 198 28.09 1.42 11.55
CA TRP A 198 27.16 2.02 12.50
C TRP A 198 26.34 3.12 11.81
N VAL A 199 25.27 2.71 11.14
CA VAL A 199 24.29 3.61 10.54
C VAL A 199 23.42 4.22 11.65
N VAL A 200 23.40 5.55 11.72
CA VAL A 200 22.64 6.34 12.69
C VAL A 200 21.35 6.88 12.08
N ASP A 201 21.35 7.13 10.78
CA ASP A 201 20.19 7.59 10.01
C ASP A 201 20.30 7.04 8.58
N PRO A 202 19.23 6.48 7.97
CA PRO A 202 17.86 6.35 8.48
C PRO A 202 17.69 5.34 9.63
N THR A 203 16.76 5.61 10.55
CA THR A 203 16.34 4.60 11.55
C THR A 203 15.54 3.44 10.95
N LYS A 204 14.92 3.66 9.79
CA LYS A 204 14.19 2.67 8.99
C LYS A 204 14.49 2.93 7.52
N PRO A 205 15.46 2.22 6.91
CA PRO A 205 15.79 2.41 5.51
C PRO A 205 14.59 2.04 4.63
N THR A 206 14.41 2.81 3.56
CA THR A 206 13.47 2.51 2.48
C THR A 206 14.25 2.10 1.24
N TYR A 207 13.62 1.39 0.32
CA TYR A 207 14.31 0.90 -0.87
C TYR A 207 14.69 2.01 -1.85
N ALA A 208 14.05 3.17 -1.79
CA ALA A 208 14.43 4.36 -2.56
C ALA A 208 15.60 5.15 -1.98
N MET A 209 15.99 4.91 -0.73
CA MET A 209 16.95 5.76 -0.04
C MET A 209 18.39 5.49 -0.48
N SER A 210 19.11 6.55 -0.85
CA SER A 210 20.47 6.52 -1.38
C SER A 210 21.55 7.13 -0.47
N HIS A 211 21.20 7.55 0.74
CA HIS A 211 22.15 8.18 1.66
C HIS A 211 22.09 7.56 3.05
N HIS A 212 23.23 7.45 3.73
CA HIS A 212 23.34 6.91 5.09
C HIS A 212 24.27 7.79 5.93
N ARG A 213 23.85 8.12 7.15
CA ARG A 213 24.69 8.79 8.14
C ARG A 213 25.37 7.75 9.02
N ILE A 214 26.69 7.67 8.94
CA ILE A 214 27.50 6.66 9.62
C ILE A 214 28.28 7.32 10.76
N ALA A 215 28.26 6.70 11.94
CA ALA A 215 29.08 7.13 13.07
C ALA A 215 30.53 6.67 12.91
N LEU A 216 31.46 7.60 13.13
CA LEU A 216 32.90 7.32 13.18
C LEU A 216 33.42 7.20 14.62
N GLY A 217 32.67 7.72 15.60
CA GLY A 217 33.06 7.83 17.02
C GLY A 217 33.11 9.29 17.48
N ASP A 218 33.11 9.54 18.79
CA ASP A 218 33.24 10.88 19.40
C ASP A 218 32.35 11.97 18.77
N ASP A 219 31.06 11.67 18.59
CA ASP A 219 30.07 12.54 17.95
C ASP A 219 30.45 13.02 16.52
N CYS A 220 31.33 12.27 15.84
CA CYS A 220 31.71 12.46 14.45
C CYS A 220 30.90 11.53 13.54
N TYR A 221 30.36 12.11 12.46
CA TYR A 221 29.52 11.41 11.50
C TYR A 221 29.94 11.75 10.08
N ILE A 222 29.80 10.78 9.18
CA ILE A 222 29.87 11.00 7.73
C ILE A 222 28.50 10.76 7.12
N LEU A 223 28.09 11.63 6.20
CA LEU A 223 26.94 11.38 5.33
C LEU A 223 27.47 10.79 4.03
N LEU A 224 27.05 9.58 3.73
CA LEU A 224 27.47 8.81 2.56
C LEU A 224 26.36 8.83 1.52
N HIS A 225 26.65 9.21 0.28
CA HIS A 225 25.72 9.12 -0.85
C HIS A 225 26.17 8.03 -1.83
N VAL A 226 25.32 7.01 -2.02
CA VAL A 226 25.57 5.89 -2.94
C VAL A 226 24.91 6.18 -4.29
N ASP A 227 25.71 6.14 -5.36
CA ASP A 227 25.20 6.24 -6.73
C ASP A 227 24.32 5.02 -7.05
N THR A 228 23.06 5.26 -7.39
CA THR A 228 22.06 4.22 -7.64
C THR A 228 22.31 3.43 -8.93
N HIS A 229 23.03 4.01 -9.88
CA HIS A 229 23.42 3.38 -11.15
C HIS A 229 24.81 2.74 -11.07
N LYS A 230 25.65 3.19 -10.14
CA LYS A 230 27.01 2.67 -9.92
C LYS A 230 27.27 2.45 -8.42
N PRO A 231 26.57 1.51 -7.77
CA PRO A 231 26.62 1.37 -6.32
C PRO A 231 28.02 1.03 -5.77
N ASN A 232 28.91 0.52 -6.61
CA ASN A 232 30.28 0.16 -6.24
C ASN A 232 31.32 1.25 -6.57
N SER A 233 30.91 2.40 -7.11
CA SER A 233 31.84 3.52 -7.29
C SER A 233 32.13 4.21 -5.95
N LEU A 234 33.16 5.06 -5.92
CA LEU A 234 33.42 5.89 -4.75
C LEU A 234 32.16 6.74 -4.47
N PRO A 235 31.58 6.63 -3.26
CA PRO A 235 30.42 7.43 -2.88
C PRO A 235 30.82 8.88 -2.60
N GLU A 236 29.86 9.79 -2.70
CA GLU A 236 30.02 11.21 -2.36
C GLU A 236 29.79 11.48 -0.87
#